data_AF-A0A158D1I2-F1
#
_entry.id   AF-A0A158D1I2-F1
#
_cell.length_a   1.000
_cell.length_b   1.000
_cell.length_c   1.000
_cell.angle_alpha   90.00
_cell.angle_beta   90.00
_cell.angle_gamma   90.00
#
_symmetry.space_group_name_H-M   'P 1'
#
loop_
_entity.id
_entity.type
_entity.pdbx_description
1 polymer ?
#
loop_
_entity_poly.entity_id
_entity_poly.type
_entity_poly.pdbx_seq_one_letter_code
_entity_poly.pdbx_strand_id
1 'polypeptide(L)'
;MWKTTLLLCLLVPLLSSCETSGVDQVKTPVVEPLVQVKTRIVDTACDWTKPIYVSATDVLSDETAKAILAHNKAGAVQCGWKPTGR
;
A
#
# COMPACT_ATOMS: atom_id res chain seq x y z
N MET A 1 64.87 33.22 -30.25
CA MET A 1 63.78 32.98 -29.28
C MET A 1 62.38 32.98 -29.90
N TRP A 2 62.13 33.62 -31.05
CA TRP A 2 60.79 33.61 -31.69
C TRP A 2 60.41 32.26 -32.32
N LYS A 3 61.36 31.55 -32.95
CA LYS A 3 61.10 30.25 -33.60
C LYS A 3 60.62 29.16 -32.63
N THR A 4 61.14 29.16 -31.41
CA THR A 4 60.74 28.22 -30.34
C THR A 4 59.35 28.55 -29.78
N THR A 5 58.96 29.83 -29.72
CA THR A 5 57.62 30.24 -29.29
C THR A 5 56.56 29.91 -30.33
N LEU A 6 56.89 30.03 -31.63
CA LEU A 6 55.97 29.70 -32.73
C LEU A 6 55.67 28.19 -32.81
N LEU A 7 56.68 27.36 -32.56
CA LEU A 7 56.54 25.90 -32.48
C LEU A 7 55.66 25.45 -31.30
N LEU A 8 55.74 26.16 -30.17
CA LEU A 8 54.92 25.87 -28.99
C LEU A 8 53.44 26.20 -29.23
N CYS A 9 53.13 27.30 -29.94
CA CYS A 9 51.75 27.70 -30.23
C CYS A 9 51.03 26.78 -31.22
N LEU A 10 51.75 26.11 -32.14
CA LEU A 10 51.17 25.20 -33.13
C LEU A 10 50.86 23.80 -32.57
N LEU A 11 51.41 23.42 -31.41
CA LEU A 11 51.17 22.12 -30.77
C LEU A 11 49.98 22.11 -29.80
N VAL A 12 49.50 23.28 -29.36
CA VAL A 12 48.35 23.40 -28.43
C VAL A 12 47.01 22.92 -29.02
N PRO A 13 46.65 23.13 -30.31
CA PRO A 13 45.33 22.71 -30.80
C PRO A 13 45.20 21.21 -31.03
N LEU A 14 46.30 20.44 -31.06
CA LEU A 14 46.27 18.98 -31.34
C LEU A 14 45.85 18.12 -30.15
N LEU A 15 45.77 18.68 -28.93
CA LEU A 15 45.35 17.96 -27.73
C LEU A 15 43.88 18.22 -27.35
N SER A 16 43.15 19.05 -28.11
CA SER A 16 41.75 19.41 -27.80
C SER A 16 40.71 18.54 -28.55
N SER A 17 41.11 17.54 -29.33
CA SER A 17 40.16 16.66 -30.03
C SER A 17 39.74 15.47 -29.15
N CYS A 18 39.07 15.77 -28.05
CA CYS A 18 38.13 14.83 -27.41
C CYS A 18 36.94 15.63 -26.88
N GLU A 19 36.21 16.26 -27.80
CA GLU A 19 34.84 16.63 -27.54
C GLU A 19 33.98 15.43 -27.96
N THR A 20 33.69 14.55 -27.00
CA THR A 20 32.61 13.58 -27.17
C THR A 20 31.32 14.39 -27.15
N SER A 21 30.91 14.92 -28.30
CA SER A 21 29.55 15.41 -28.49
C SER A 21 28.62 14.19 -28.50
N GLY A 22 28.46 13.56 -27.34
CA GLY A 22 27.29 12.75 -27.07
C GLY A 22 26.12 13.70 -27.01
N VAL A 23 25.28 13.68 -28.05
CA VAL A 23 23.96 14.33 -28.06
C VAL A 23 23.34 14.17 -26.68
N ASP A 24 23.02 15.30 -26.05
CA ASP A 24 22.18 15.39 -24.88
C ASP A 24 21.02 14.41 -25.03
N GLN A 25 21.16 13.24 -24.40
CA GLN A 25 19.99 12.52 -23.96
C GLN A 25 19.45 13.40 -22.85
N VAL A 26 18.61 14.37 -23.23
CA VAL A 26 17.57 14.86 -22.35
C VAL A 26 16.83 13.59 -21.95
N LYS A 27 17.29 12.96 -20.86
CA LYS A 27 16.53 11.96 -20.15
C LYS A 27 15.33 12.75 -19.69
N THR A 28 14.27 12.71 -20.49
CA THR A 28 12.94 13.04 -20.01
C THR A 28 12.84 12.31 -18.68
N PRO A 29 12.67 13.01 -17.55
CA PRO A 29 12.45 12.33 -16.29
C PRO A 29 11.22 11.47 -16.56
N VAL A 30 11.41 10.16 -16.62
CA VAL A 30 10.29 9.24 -16.52
C VAL A 30 9.77 9.53 -15.14
N VAL A 31 8.73 10.36 -15.06
CA VAL A 31 7.97 10.58 -13.84
C VAL A 31 7.29 9.24 -13.61
N GLU A 32 8.01 8.34 -12.96
CA GLU A 32 7.46 7.10 -12.48
C GLU A 32 6.25 7.48 -11.63
N PRO A 33 5.03 7.02 -11.98
CA PRO A 33 3.87 7.33 -11.19
C PRO A 33 4.13 6.79 -9.79
N LEU A 34 4.17 7.68 -8.79
CA LEU A 34 4.34 7.29 -7.40
C LEU A 34 3.17 6.39 -7.01
N VAL A 35 3.40 5.07 -6.99
CA VAL A 35 2.40 4.09 -6.58
C VAL A 35 2.19 4.24 -5.08
N GLN A 36 1.20 5.03 -4.69
CA GLN A 36 0.81 5.17 -3.30
C GLN A 36 0.00 3.96 -2.87
N VAL A 37 0.64 3.03 -2.16
CA VAL A 37 -0.04 1.89 -1.55
C VAL A 37 -0.76 2.37 -0.29
N LYS A 38 -2.10 2.50 -0.36
CA LYS A 38 -2.94 2.79 0.81
C LYS A 38 -3.48 1.50 1.40
N THR A 39 -2.96 1.10 2.56
CA THR A 39 -3.53 0.00 3.35
C THR A 39 -4.91 0.42 3.87
N ARG A 40 -5.92 -0.41 3.63
CA ARG A 40 -7.25 -0.31 4.24
C ARG A 40 -7.41 -1.44 5.25
N ILE A 41 -7.81 -1.10 6.47
CA ILE A 41 -8.32 -2.10 7.42
C ILE A 41 -9.82 -2.22 7.18
N VAL A 42 -10.27 -3.44 6.88
CA VAL A 42 -11.70 -3.76 6.73
C VAL A 42 -12.08 -4.61 7.93
N ASP A 43 -13.02 -4.12 8.74
CA ASP A 43 -13.61 -4.93 9.79
C ASP A 43 -14.56 -5.95 9.16
N THR A 44 -14.23 -7.23 9.31
CA THR A 44 -15.01 -8.36 8.80
C THR A 44 -15.69 -9.14 9.93
N ALA A 45 -15.74 -8.59 11.16
CA ALA A 45 -16.31 -9.23 12.34
C ALA A 45 -17.71 -9.81 12.08
N CYS A 46 -18.59 -9.03 11.46
CA CYS A 46 -19.96 -9.45 11.15
C CYS A 46 -20.06 -10.53 10.05
N ASP A 47 -19.00 -10.74 9.27
CA ASP A 47 -18.96 -11.75 8.22
C ASP A 47 -18.71 -13.13 8.83
N TRP A 48 -17.78 -13.25 9.78
CA TRP A 48 -17.43 -14.52 10.41
C TRP A 48 -18.16 -14.81 11.72
N THR A 49 -18.84 -13.83 12.31
CA THR A 49 -19.78 -14.05 13.42
C THR A 49 -21.22 -14.15 12.93
N LYS A 50 -22.05 -14.94 13.63
CA LYS A 50 -23.48 -15.13 13.34
C LYS A 50 -24.29 -15.25 14.65
N PRO A 51 -25.62 -15.07 14.61
CA PRO A 51 -26.48 -15.37 15.75
C PRO A 51 -26.35 -16.83 16.18
N ILE A 52 -26.40 -17.06 17.49
CA ILE A 52 -26.46 -18.40 18.08
C ILE A 52 -27.93 -18.72 18.34
N TYR A 53 -28.44 -19.77 17.71
CA TYR A 53 -29.80 -20.24 17.92
C TYR A 53 -29.82 -21.37 18.93
N VAL A 54 -30.76 -21.30 19.86
CA VAL A 54 -30.98 -22.31 20.90
C VAL A 54 -32.31 -23.00 20.65
N SER A 55 -32.36 -24.30 20.90
CA SER A 55 -33.56 -25.14 20.83
C SER A 55 -34.15 -25.35 22.22
N ALA A 56 -35.43 -25.71 22.31
CA ALA A 56 -36.07 -26.06 23.58
C ALA A 56 -35.50 -27.33 24.23
N THR A 57 -34.75 -28.14 23.47
CA THR A 57 -34.08 -29.35 23.95
C THR A 57 -32.65 -29.11 24.41
N ASP A 58 -32.11 -27.91 24.25
CA ASP A 58 -30.76 -27.58 24.69
C ASP A 58 -30.72 -27.44 26.22
N VAL A 59 -29.74 -28.07 26.85
CA VAL A 59 -29.49 -27.92 28.29
C VAL A 59 -28.35 -26.92 28.49
N LEU A 60 -28.71 -25.70 28.88
CA LEU A 60 -27.78 -24.60 29.13
C LEU A 60 -27.77 -24.25 30.61
N SER A 61 -26.60 -23.87 31.13
CA SER A 61 -26.56 -23.15 32.40
C SER A 61 -27.10 -21.73 32.21
N ASP A 62 -27.63 -21.14 33.29
CA ASP A 62 -28.14 -19.77 33.28
C ASP A 62 -27.09 -18.77 32.75
N GLU A 63 -25.83 -18.94 33.14
CA GLU A 63 -24.74 -18.06 32.71
C GLU A 63 -24.45 -18.19 31.21
N THR A 64 -24.53 -19.42 30.65
CA THR A 64 -24.36 -19.63 29.20
C THR A 64 -25.51 -19.02 28.42
N ALA A 65 -26.75 -19.22 28.90
CA ALA A 65 -27.93 -18.64 28.26
C ALA A 65 -27.88 -17.10 28.24
N LYS A 66 -27.45 -16.48 29.35
CA LYS A 66 -27.23 -15.02 29.43
C LYS A 66 -26.17 -14.55 28.45
N ALA A 67 -25.05 -15.27 28.35
CA ALA A 67 -23.95 -14.93 27.43
C ALA A 67 -24.40 -15.00 25.96
N ILE A 68 -25.13 -16.04 25.57
CA ILE A 68 -25.71 -16.18 24.22
C ILE A 68 -26.67 -15.02 23.92
N LEU A 69 -27.54 -14.69 24.88
CA LEU A 69 -28.48 -13.58 24.72
C LEU A 69 -27.75 -12.25 24.55
N ALA A 70 -26.69 -12.00 25.33
CA ALA A 70 -25.87 -10.80 25.22
C ALA A 70 -25.16 -10.72 23.85
N HIS A 71 -24.55 -11.82 23.39
CA HIS A 71 -23.92 -11.93 22.07
C HIS A 71 -24.90 -11.59 20.94
N ASN A 72 -26.08 -12.22 20.93
CA ASN A 72 -27.09 -11.98 19.89
C ASN A 72 -27.62 -10.54 19.91
N LYS A 73 -27.80 -9.94 21.10
CA LYS A 73 -28.19 -8.53 21.22
C LYS A 73 -27.11 -7.59 20.71
N ALA A 74 -25.84 -7.86 21.02
CA ALA A 74 -24.72 -7.09 20.50
C ALA A 74 -24.67 -7.15 18.96
N GLY A 75 -24.80 -8.34 18.39
CA GLY A 75 -24.86 -8.51 16.93
C GLY A 75 -26.11 -7.90 16.27
N ALA A 76 -27.24 -7.80 16.96
CA ALA A 76 -28.40 -7.06 16.47
C ALA A 76 -28.10 -5.56 16.31
N VAL A 77 -27.36 -4.97 17.25
CA VAL A 77 -26.96 -3.55 17.23
C VAL A 77 -25.80 -3.31 16.25
N GLN A 78 -24.76 -4.15 16.29
CA GLN A 78 -23.52 -3.94 15.56
C GLN A 78 -23.55 -4.48 14.13
N CYS A 79 -24.22 -5.62 13.93
CA CYS A 79 -24.23 -6.36 12.66
C CYS A 79 -25.61 -6.43 12.00
N GLY A 80 -26.64 -5.80 12.58
CA GLY A 80 -28.00 -5.78 12.03
C GLY A 80 -28.70 -7.14 12.01
N TRP A 81 -28.28 -8.07 12.87
CA TRP A 81 -28.92 -9.38 12.97
C TRP A 81 -30.37 -9.24 13.43
N LYS A 82 -31.25 -10.03 12.83
CA LYS A 82 -32.67 -10.06 13.18
C LYS A 82 -32.94 -11.22 14.13
N PRO A 83 -33.73 -11.01 15.19
CA PRO A 83 -34.27 -12.12 15.97
C PRO A 83 -35.07 -13.05 15.06
N THR A 84 -34.86 -14.36 15.18
CA THR A 84 -35.59 -15.38 14.42
C THR A 84 -36.70 -16.06 15.24
N GLY A 85 -36.99 -15.54 16.44
CA GLY A 85 -38.08 -16.00 17.28
C GLY A 85 -39.43 -15.44 16.84
N ARG A 86 -40.37 -16.34 16.60
CA ARG A 86 -41.81 -16.06 16.48
C ARG A 86 -42.38 -15.55 17.79
#